data_AF-A0A7G2M2L9-F1
#
_entry.id   AF-A0A7G2M2L9-F1
#
_cell.length_a   1.000
_cell.length_b   1.000
_cell.length_c   1.000
_cell.angle_alpha   90.00
_cell.angle_beta   90.00
_cell.angle_gamma   90.00
#
_symmetry.space_group_name_H-M   'P 1'
#
loop_
_entity.id
_entity.type
_entity.pdbx_description
1 polymer ?
#
loop_
_entity_poly.entity_id
_entity_poly.type
_entity_poly.pdbx_seq_one_letter_code
_entity_poly.pdbx_strand_id
1 'polypeptide(L)'
;KGIIGGETFEYTCLVGTMTQEVHDSAPAIRDACAASIFGHAATLEADIKAARKQRNLAADWTAESLARHTQAVLQGGFILAKATGDPDLARESVDHLIRYVRGLFGVEPDTSEASYKERST
;
A
#
# COMPACT_ATOMS: atom_id res chain seq x y z
N LYS A 1 2.66 -11.21 -2.18
CA LYS A 1 1.86 -11.04 -0.94
C LYS A 1 2.43 -11.79 0.27
N GLY A 2 3.61 -12.43 0.18
CA GLY A 2 4.16 -13.24 1.28
C GLY A 2 4.55 -12.49 2.55
N ILE A 3 4.56 -11.15 2.52
CA ILE A 3 4.87 -10.30 3.69
C ILE A 3 3.64 -10.02 4.58
N ILE A 4 2.42 -10.33 4.12
CA ILE A 4 1.19 -10.18 4.91
C ILE A 4 0.83 -11.59 5.37
N GLY A 5 1.08 -11.91 6.64
CA GLY A 5 0.84 -13.21 7.25
C GLY A 5 1.40 -13.27 8.67
N GLY A 6 0.96 -14.26 9.44
CA GLY A 6 1.30 -14.36 10.87
C GLY A 6 0.41 -13.50 11.77
N GLU A 7 0.90 -13.19 12.96
CA GLU A 7 0.24 -12.31 13.92
C GLU A 7 0.13 -10.88 13.39
N THR A 8 -0.92 -10.15 13.78
CA THR A 8 -1.22 -8.82 13.23
C THR A 8 -0.07 -7.83 13.36
N PHE A 9 0.74 -7.89 14.42
CA PHE A 9 1.88 -6.99 14.59
C PHE A 9 3.04 -7.27 13.61
N GLU A 10 3.10 -8.46 13.02
CA GLU A 10 4.21 -8.87 12.14
C GLU A 10 4.15 -8.20 10.77
N TYR A 11 2.95 -7.79 10.33
CA TYR A 11 2.74 -7.21 9.01
C TYR A 11 2.09 -5.83 9.03
N THR A 12 1.76 -5.29 10.20
CA THR A 12 1.10 -3.98 10.31
C THR A 12 2.05 -2.89 10.76
N CYS A 13 1.72 -1.65 10.41
CA CYS A 13 2.56 -0.50 10.65
C CYS A 13 2.41 0.03 12.09
N LEU A 14 3.45 -0.09 12.92
CA LEU A 14 3.48 0.47 14.28
C LEU A 14 3.24 2.00 14.28
N VAL A 15 3.94 2.72 13.42
CA VAL A 15 3.85 4.19 13.34
C VAL A 15 2.46 4.66 12.88
N GLY A 16 1.74 3.84 12.10
CA GLY A 16 0.34 4.11 11.73
C GLY A 16 -0.62 4.04 12.92
N THR A 17 -0.42 3.07 13.82
CA THR A 17 -1.18 2.98 15.08
C THR A 17 -0.83 4.13 16.03
N MET A 18 0.46 4.40 16.22
CA MET A 18 0.90 5.48 17.09
C MET A 18 0.37 6.84 16.62
N THR A 19 0.41 7.11 15.31
CA THR A 19 -0.13 8.37 14.77
C THR A 19 -1.60 8.56 15.15
N GLN A 20 -2.45 7.53 15.04
CA GLN A 20 -3.86 7.66 15.40
C GLN A 20 -4.06 7.97 16.89
N GLU A 21 -3.32 7.27 17.75
CA GLU A 21 -3.42 7.41 19.21
C GLU A 21 -2.89 8.76 19.72
N VAL A 22 -1.75 9.22 19.19
CA VAL A 22 -0.97 10.32 19.81
C VAL A 22 -0.92 11.61 18.99
N HIS A 23 -1.67 11.72 17.88
CA HIS A 23 -1.59 12.87 16.97
C HIS A 23 -1.74 14.24 17.66
N ASP A 24 -2.60 14.33 18.68
CA ASP A 24 -2.84 15.57 19.43
C ASP A 24 -2.03 15.63 20.74
N SER A 25 -1.83 14.49 21.41
CA SER A 25 -1.24 14.43 22.75
C SER A 25 0.30 14.40 22.77
N ALA A 26 0.96 13.99 21.68
CA ALA A 26 2.42 13.92 21.62
C ALA A 26 2.98 14.36 20.24
N PRO A 27 3.12 15.69 20.00
CA PRO A 27 3.57 16.24 18.72
C PRO A 27 4.90 15.66 18.22
N ALA A 28 5.90 15.51 19.09
CA ALA A 28 7.20 14.96 18.71
C ALA A 28 7.09 13.51 18.20
N ILE A 29 6.20 12.71 18.80
CA ILE A 29 5.97 11.33 18.39
C ILE A 29 5.19 11.30 17.08
N ARG A 30 4.14 12.12 16.94
CA ARG A 30 3.41 12.29 15.68
C ARG A 30 4.35 12.67 14.55
N ASP A 31 5.25 13.62 14.77
CA ASP A 31 6.16 14.11 13.73
C ASP A 31 7.18 13.03 13.32
N ALA A 32 7.68 12.24 14.27
CA ALA A 32 8.50 11.06 13.97
C ALA A 32 7.73 9.98 13.17
N CYS A 33 6.47 9.73 13.54
CA CYS A 33 5.62 8.80 12.78
C CYS A 33 5.35 9.32 11.36
N ALA A 34 5.08 10.62 11.22
CA ALA A 34 4.88 11.26 9.92
C ALA A 34 6.13 11.12 9.04
N ALA A 35 7.33 11.39 9.59
CA ALA A 35 8.59 11.21 8.87
C ALA A 35 8.76 9.76 8.36
N SER A 36 8.40 8.76 9.17
CA SER A 36 8.43 7.35 8.76
C SER A 36 7.40 7.03 7.66
N ILE A 37 6.14 7.45 7.84
CA ILE A 37 5.04 7.18 6.91
C ILE A 37 5.31 7.82 5.54
N PHE A 38 5.66 9.11 5.52
CA PHE A 38 5.95 9.84 4.28
C PHE A 38 7.30 9.45 3.67
N GLY A 39 8.30 9.14 4.50
CA GLY A 39 9.59 8.60 4.04
C GLY A 39 9.41 7.26 3.32
N HIS A 40 8.56 6.36 3.83
CA HIS A 40 8.25 5.11 3.15
C HIS A 40 7.54 5.35 1.81
N ALA A 41 6.55 6.25 1.76
CA ALA A 41 5.89 6.61 0.51
C ALA A 41 6.92 7.14 -0.51
N ALA A 42 7.83 8.02 -0.09
CA ALA A 42 8.85 8.60 -0.96
C ALA A 42 9.76 7.56 -1.63
N THR A 43 9.95 6.38 -1.02
CA THR A 43 10.74 5.29 -1.64
C THR A 43 10.19 4.83 -3.00
N LEU A 44 8.87 4.98 -3.23
CA LEU A 44 8.21 4.55 -4.47
C LEU A 44 8.30 5.59 -5.60
N GLU A 45 8.63 6.84 -5.27
CA GLU A 45 8.52 7.93 -6.25
C GLU A 45 9.46 7.76 -7.44
N ALA A 46 10.69 7.29 -7.21
CA ALA A 46 11.68 7.08 -8.26
C ALA A 46 11.20 6.03 -9.28
N ASP A 47 10.67 4.91 -8.80
CA ASP A 47 10.15 3.83 -9.64
C ASP A 47 8.90 4.28 -10.41
N ILE A 48 7.99 5.01 -9.76
CA ILE A 48 6.80 5.56 -10.42
C ILE A 48 7.20 6.57 -11.51
N LYS A 49 8.16 7.46 -11.24
CA LYS A 49 8.70 8.41 -12.23
C LYS A 49 9.33 7.67 -13.42
N ALA A 50 10.13 6.64 -13.16
CA ALA A 50 10.75 5.83 -14.19
C ALA A 50 9.71 5.10 -15.05
N ALA A 51 8.71 4.47 -14.43
CA ALA A 51 7.64 3.76 -15.13
C ALA A 51 6.79 4.70 -16.00
N ARG A 52 6.52 5.93 -15.52
CA ARG A 52 5.81 6.95 -16.32
C ARG A 52 6.60 7.34 -17.56
N LYS A 53 7.91 7.60 -17.39
CA LYS A 53 8.81 7.97 -18.49
C LYS A 53 8.93 6.86 -19.51
N GLN A 54 9.13 5.61 -19.08
CA GLN A 54 9.24 4.46 -19.97
C GLN A 54 7.99 4.25 -20.82
N ARG A 55 6.80 4.57 -20.28
CA ARG A 55 5.52 4.41 -20.98
C ARG A 55 5.02 5.68 -21.66
N ASN A 56 5.79 6.78 -21.64
CA ASN A 56 5.36 8.09 -22.17
C ASN A 56 3.96 8.51 -21.68
N LEU A 57 3.66 8.26 -20.39
CA LEU A 57 2.33 8.53 -19.82
C LEU A 57 2.14 10.02 -19.53
N ALA A 58 1.27 10.66 -20.30
CA ALA A 58 0.69 11.95 -19.96
C ALA A 58 -0.49 11.71 -19.01
N ALA A 59 -0.28 12.01 -17.73
CA ALA A 59 -1.27 11.79 -16.67
C ALA A 59 -1.36 13.03 -15.77
N ASP A 60 -2.55 13.26 -15.22
CA ASP A 60 -2.91 14.37 -14.33
C ASP A 60 -2.47 14.16 -12.87
N TRP A 61 -1.99 12.96 -12.53
CA TRP A 61 -1.45 12.63 -11.21
C TRP A 61 0.09 12.71 -11.16
N THR A 62 0.64 12.81 -9.94
CA THR A 62 2.10 12.87 -9.70
C THR A 62 2.62 11.59 -9.04
N ALA A 63 3.92 11.35 -9.15
CA ALA A 63 4.51 10.17 -8.50
C ALA A 63 4.36 10.22 -6.98
N GLU A 64 4.50 11.42 -6.41
CA GLU A 64 4.31 11.76 -5.01
C GLU A 64 2.86 11.51 -4.56
N SER A 65 1.85 11.83 -5.39
CA SER A 65 0.45 11.56 -5.06
C SER A 65 0.14 10.06 -5.10
N LEU A 66 0.64 9.33 -6.09
CA LEU A 66 0.43 7.89 -6.19
C LEU A 66 1.16 7.13 -5.06
N ALA A 67 2.38 7.54 -4.72
CA ALA A 67 3.12 7.00 -3.58
C ALA A 67 2.36 7.16 -2.25
N ARG A 68 1.81 8.36 -1.99
CA ARG A 68 0.98 8.61 -0.80
C ARG A 68 -0.33 7.81 -0.84
N HIS A 69 -0.93 7.62 -2.01
CA HIS A 69 -2.13 6.78 -2.16
C HIS A 69 -1.84 5.31 -1.81
N THR A 70 -0.72 4.75 -2.28
CA THR A 70 -0.27 3.41 -1.88
C THR A 70 -0.16 3.29 -0.37
N GLN A 71 0.48 4.28 0.28
CA GLN A 71 0.61 4.29 1.73
C GLN A 71 -0.77 4.37 2.42
N ALA A 72 -1.69 5.20 1.94
CA ALA A 72 -3.04 5.31 2.49
C ALA A 72 -3.82 3.98 2.42
N VAL A 73 -3.75 3.28 1.28
CA VAL A 73 -4.43 1.98 1.11
C VAL A 73 -3.84 0.92 2.04
N LEU A 74 -2.52 0.85 2.18
CA LEU A 74 -1.88 -0.10 3.10
C LEU A 74 -2.27 0.17 4.56
N GLN A 75 -2.24 1.43 5.00
CA GLN A 75 -2.66 1.78 6.37
C GLN A 75 -4.12 1.40 6.63
N GLY A 76 -5.02 1.68 5.68
CA GLY A 76 -6.43 1.29 5.77
C GLY A 76 -6.62 -0.23 5.83
N GLY A 77 -5.94 -0.98 4.97
CA GLY A 77 -5.97 -2.45 4.97
C GLY A 77 -5.47 -3.04 6.28
N PHE A 78 -4.41 -2.47 6.87
CA PHE A 78 -3.90 -2.89 8.18
C PHE A 78 -4.87 -2.59 9.32
N ILE A 79 -5.64 -1.49 9.26
CA ILE A 79 -6.69 -1.20 10.23
C ILE A 79 -7.78 -2.28 10.16
N LEU A 80 -8.24 -2.64 8.96
CA LEU A 80 -9.26 -3.69 8.78
C LEU A 80 -8.77 -5.04 9.32
N ALA A 81 -7.54 -5.43 8.98
CA ALA A 81 -6.96 -6.68 9.46
C ALA A 81 -6.79 -6.71 11.00
N LYS A 82 -6.43 -5.58 11.62
CA LYS A 82 -6.39 -5.46 13.09
C LYS A 82 -7.78 -5.57 13.72
N ALA A 83 -8.79 -4.98 13.09
CA ALA A 83 -10.15 -4.96 13.61
C ALA A 83 -10.79 -6.36 13.63
N THR A 84 -10.42 -7.23 12.69
CA THR A 84 -11.01 -8.57 12.55
C THR A 84 -10.07 -9.71 12.96
N GLY A 85 -8.77 -9.45 13.10
CA GLY A 85 -7.75 -10.49 13.21
C GLY A 85 -7.48 -11.23 11.89
N ASP A 86 -8.01 -10.75 10.77
CA ASP A 86 -7.93 -11.42 9.48
C ASP A 86 -6.96 -10.71 8.51
N PRO A 87 -5.78 -11.29 8.20
CA PRO A 87 -4.83 -10.73 7.23
C PRO A 87 -5.38 -10.65 5.81
N ASP A 88 -6.42 -11.43 5.45
CA ASP A 88 -6.96 -11.42 4.09
C ASP A 88 -7.60 -10.08 3.71
N LEU A 89 -8.13 -9.31 4.67
CA LEU A 89 -8.64 -7.96 4.41
C LEU A 89 -7.55 -6.97 3.95
N ALA A 90 -6.34 -7.10 4.49
CA ALA A 90 -5.20 -6.32 4.01
C ALA A 90 -4.76 -6.80 2.61
N ARG A 91 -4.77 -8.12 2.37
CA ARG A 91 -4.44 -8.69 1.04
C ARG A 91 -5.43 -8.26 -0.04
N GLU A 92 -6.71 -8.21 0.29
CA GLU A 92 -7.78 -7.72 -0.59
C GLU A 92 -7.57 -6.24 -0.94
N SER A 93 -7.25 -5.39 0.04
CA SER A 93 -6.93 -3.98 -0.19
C SER A 93 -5.75 -3.82 -1.15
N VAL A 94 -4.70 -4.64 -0.99
CA VAL A 94 -3.55 -4.67 -1.91
C VAL A 94 -3.94 -5.16 -3.31
N ASP A 95 -4.86 -6.11 -3.44
CA ASP A 95 -5.36 -6.53 -4.75
C ASP A 95 -6.07 -5.40 -5.50
N HIS A 96 -6.89 -4.62 -4.81
CA HIS A 96 -7.50 -3.44 -5.39
C HIS A 96 -6.47 -2.39 -5.77
N LEU A 97 -5.44 -2.15 -4.94
CA LEU A 97 -4.34 -1.25 -5.29
C LEU A 97 -3.59 -1.72 -6.55
N ILE A 98 -3.29 -3.02 -6.67
CA ILE A 98 -2.61 -3.57 -7.85
C ILE A 98 -3.45 -3.35 -9.11
N ARG A 99 -4.76 -3.61 -9.05
CA ARG A 99 -5.68 -3.36 -10.19
C ARG A 99 -5.70 -1.87 -10.57
N TYR A 100 -5.76 -0.99 -9.57
CA TYR A 100 -5.73 0.46 -9.78
C TYR A 100 -4.43 0.90 -10.46
N VAL A 101 -3.26 0.49 -9.94
CA VAL A 101 -1.96 0.82 -10.52
C VAL A 101 -1.83 0.25 -11.93
N ARG A 102 -2.25 -1.01 -12.16
CA ARG A 102 -2.29 -1.60 -13.52
C ARG A 102 -3.11 -0.74 -14.49
N GLY A 103 -4.29 -0.28 -14.06
CA GLY A 103 -5.12 0.63 -14.83
C GLY A 103 -4.43 1.95 -15.17
N LEU A 104 -3.77 2.58 -14.18
CA LEU A 104 -3.02 3.83 -14.41
C LEU A 104 -1.88 3.68 -15.43
N PHE A 105 -1.29 2.49 -15.52
CA PHE A 105 -0.17 2.20 -16.42
C PHE A 105 -0.56 1.43 -17.70
N GLY A 106 -1.86 1.18 -17.92
CA GLY A 106 -2.35 0.43 -19.09
C GLY A 106 -1.83 -1.01 -19.17
N VAL A 107 -1.59 -1.65 -18.02
CA VAL A 107 -1.11 -3.04 -17.95
C VAL A 107 -2.32 -3.95 -17.82
N GLU A 108 -2.54 -4.82 -18.80
CA GLU A 108 -3.60 -5.83 -18.72
C GLU A 108 -3.35 -6.82 -17.57
N PRO A 109 -4.41 -7.34 -16.94
CA PRO A 109 -4.25 -8.41 -15.96
C PRO A 109 -3.60 -9.62 -16.63
N ASP A 110 -2.55 -10.15 -16.02
CA ASP A 110 -1.96 -11.41 -16.45
C ASP A 110 -3.00 -12.54 -16.23
N THR A 111 -3.62 -12.99 -17.32
CA THR A 111 -4.65 -14.04 -17.31
C THR A 111 -4.07 -15.41 -16.97
N SER A 112 -2.74 -15.56 -16.89
CA SER A 112 -2.09 -16.84 -16.57
C SER A 112 -2.14 -17.20 -15.07
N GLU A 113 -2.12 -16.22 -14.15
CA GLU A 113 -2.18 -16.47 -12.69
C GLU A 113 -3.56 -16.99 -12.21
N ALA A 114 -4.66 -16.60 -12.87
CA ALA A 114 -6.00 -17.08 -12.55
C ALA A 114 -6.14 -18.60 -12.75
N SER A 115 -5.48 -19.12 -13.79
CA SER A 115 -5.53 -20.54 -14.18
C SER A 115 -4.74 -21.48 -13.25
N TYR A 116 -3.88 -20.94 -12.38
CA TYR A 116 -3.10 -21.70 -11.41
C TYR A 116 -3.87 -21.90 -10.10
N LYS A 117 -4.64 -20.90 -9.65
CA LYS A 117 -5.47 -21.02 -8.44
C LYS A 117 -6.65 -21.99 -8.60
N GLU A 118 -7.28 -22.04 -9.77
CA GLU A 118 -8.39 -22.99 -10.04
C GLU A 118 -7.95 -24.44 -10.17
N ARG A 119 -6.65 -24.70 -10.37
CA ARG A 119 -6.11 -26.06 -10.58
C ARG A 119 -5.56 -26.70 -9.31
N SER A 120 -5.57 -25.98 -8.20
CA SER A 120 -5.00 -26.38 -6.92
C SER A 120 -6.05 -26.51 -5.79
N THR A 121 -7.34 -26.48 -6.13
CA THR A 121 -8.48 -26.80 -5.26
C THR A 121 -9.11 -28.12 -5.64
#